data_AF-A0A9Q8QIV9-F1
#
_entry.id   AF-A0A9Q8QIV9-F1
#
_cell.length_a   1.000
_cell.length_b   1.000
_cell.length_c   1.000
_cell.angle_alpha   90.00
_cell.angle_beta   90.00
_cell.angle_gamma   90.00
#
_symmetry.space_group_name_H-M   'P 1'
#
loop_
_entity.id
_entity.type
_entity.pdbx_description
1 polymer ?
#
loop_
_entity_poly.entity_id
_entity_poly.type
_entity_poly.pdbx_seq_one_letter_code
_entity_poly.pdbx_strand_id
1 'polypeptide(L)'
;MRCAQLSPPDISRTTIERFPRSNKCRSTRQPTTMSQQQDTSSPFVITTVLGTRTFDLESIQRGGEAAAPASDGELAWPYIPYDYEPPSAAHEDAVRQVAYIGLLLKTHAPLHEQDDPELLSLLLRSLETRRDLTRRVLQYTVVERGLKALSKKCGDVPAAQEFDLAARAQALTRHWYDRDRSDDPNKKDATGDIPYAPLIKTPSTAAIDKPDDDDGTLRLSESAQSDADAIFKAIKMEREHACSYFRLHRPKPMAWHPQTASAWEKVDREAAATGSMYHLPDFIPIYMGFGLQSMDVPFTWRNPDWDEARVEEYAAAKEFKRQFESTTGSYPLRSEDILQSS
;
A
#
# COMPACT_ATOMS: atom_id res chain seq x y z
N MET A 1 -3.04 -26.40 54.01
CA MET A 1 -1.66 -26.27 53.50
C MET A 1 -1.31 -27.48 52.65
N ARG A 2 -1.32 -27.32 51.31
CA ARG A 2 -0.35 -27.89 50.35
C ARG A 2 -0.84 -27.58 48.93
N CYS A 3 0.12 -27.14 48.13
CA CYS A 3 0.00 -26.67 46.76
C CYS A 3 -0.47 -27.74 45.77
N ALA A 4 -1.15 -27.30 44.71
CA ALA A 4 -1.12 -27.97 43.42
C ALA A 4 -0.76 -26.90 42.37
N GLN A 5 0.49 -26.96 41.90
CA GLN A 5 0.96 -26.27 40.70
C GLN A 5 0.38 -27.00 39.49
N LEU A 6 -0.24 -26.27 38.57
CA LEU A 6 -0.57 -26.78 37.23
C LEU A 6 0.39 -26.11 36.25
N SER A 7 1.25 -26.93 35.64
CA SER A 7 2.16 -26.57 34.56
C SER A 7 1.40 -26.30 33.25
N PRO A 8 1.95 -25.46 32.36
CA PRO A 8 1.39 -25.23 31.02
C PRO A 8 1.69 -26.41 30.06
N PRO A 9 0.87 -26.63 29.03
CA PRO A 9 1.09 -27.70 28.06
C PRO A 9 2.24 -27.39 27.09
N ASP A 10 3.05 -28.41 26.91
CA ASP A 10 4.24 -28.54 26.06
C ASP A 10 3.82 -28.76 24.59
N ILE A 11 4.02 -27.76 23.73
CA ILE A 11 3.84 -27.91 22.27
C ILE A 11 5.20 -28.24 21.68
N SER A 12 5.57 -29.52 21.78
CA SER A 12 6.73 -30.09 21.13
C SER A 12 6.31 -31.02 19.99
N ARG A 13 6.83 -30.71 18.80
CA ARG A 13 7.15 -31.63 17.68
C ARG A 13 5.98 -32.21 16.88
N THR A 14 5.76 -31.63 15.71
CA THR A 14 5.30 -32.40 14.55
C THR A 14 6.41 -32.43 13.50
N THR A 15 6.95 -33.63 13.33
CA THR A 15 7.97 -34.04 12.37
C THR A 15 7.47 -33.80 10.93
N ILE A 16 8.14 -32.93 10.18
CA ILE A 16 7.93 -32.79 8.73
C ILE A 16 8.78 -33.85 8.04
N GLU A 17 8.13 -34.88 7.50
CA GLU A 17 8.74 -35.90 6.66
C GLU A 17 9.29 -35.28 5.37
N ARG A 18 10.59 -35.52 5.13
CA ARG A 18 11.27 -35.21 3.88
C ARG A 18 10.81 -36.18 2.78
N PHE A 19 10.16 -35.68 1.75
CA PHE A 19 9.98 -36.43 0.50
C PHE A 19 11.21 -36.28 -0.43
N PRO A 20 11.57 -37.33 -1.18
CA PRO A 20 12.85 -37.43 -1.89
C PRO A 20 12.86 -36.64 -3.20
N ARG A 21 14.02 -36.05 -3.50
CA ARG A 21 14.36 -35.41 -4.77
C ARG A 21 14.41 -36.45 -5.89
N SER A 22 13.56 -36.28 -6.90
CA SER A 22 13.67 -36.98 -8.18
C SER A 22 14.60 -36.22 -9.11
N ASN A 23 15.78 -36.79 -9.34
CA ASN A 23 16.73 -36.37 -10.36
C ASN A 23 16.26 -36.88 -11.73
N LYS A 24 16.00 -35.97 -12.68
CA LYS A 24 16.08 -36.29 -14.10
C LYS A 24 16.81 -35.20 -14.88
N CYS A 25 17.82 -35.69 -15.59
CA CYS A 25 18.77 -35.06 -16.49
C CYS A 25 18.19 -33.95 -17.39
N ARG A 26 18.96 -32.87 -17.56
CA ARG A 26 18.96 -32.12 -18.83
C ARG A 26 20.33 -31.56 -19.17
N SER A 27 20.92 -32.22 -20.17
CA SER A 27 21.75 -31.71 -21.27
C SER A 27 22.60 -30.44 -21.04
N THR A 28 23.91 -30.69 -21.05
CA THR A 28 25.02 -29.76 -21.25
C THR A 28 24.80 -28.85 -22.46
N ARG A 29 24.78 -27.53 -22.26
CA ARG A 29 25.08 -26.53 -23.30
C ARG A 29 26.19 -25.61 -22.81
N GLN A 30 27.15 -25.38 -23.71
CA GLN A 30 28.36 -24.60 -23.53
C GLN A 30 28.07 -23.12 -23.19
N PRO A 31 29.04 -22.41 -22.58
CA PRO A 31 28.88 -21.03 -22.18
C PRO A 31 28.95 -20.09 -23.39
N THR A 32 27.84 -19.42 -23.71
CA THR A 32 27.84 -18.27 -24.62
C THR A 32 28.14 -17.01 -23.80
N THR A 33 29.23 -16.36 -24.17
CA THR A 33 29.68 -15.05 -23.69
C THR A 33 28.53 -14.04 -23.79
N MET A 34 28.02 -13.56 -22.64
CA MET A 34 27.08 -12.44 -22.63
C MET A 34 27.85 -11.15 -22.90
N SER A 35 27.79 -10.71 -24.16
CA SER A 35 28.08 -9.32 -24.50
C SER A 35 27.03 -8.45 -23.80
N GLN A 36 27.48 -7.39 -23.14
CA GLN A 36 26.62 -6.36 -22.56
C GLN A 36 25.75 -5.76 -23.68
N GLN A 37 24.49 -6.19 -23.75
CA GLN A 37 23.48 -5.44 -24.48
C GLN A 37 23.20 -4.18 -23.66
N GLN A 38 23.76 -3.06 -24.12
CA GLN A 38 23.29 -1.74 -23.75
C GLN A 38 21.79 -1.69 -24.03
N ASP A 39 21.02 -1.47 -22.97
CA ASP A 39 19.59 -1.17 -23.06
C ASP A 39 19.42 0.12 -23.88
N THR A 40 19.20 -0.04 -25.18
CA THR A 40 18.72 1.04 -26.05
C THR A 40 17.23 1.22 -25.82
N SER A 41 16.86 1.65 -24.60
CA SER A 41 15.53 2.16 -24.32
C SER A 41 15.37 3.50 -25.04
N SER A 42 14.32 3.63 -25.85
CA SER A 42 14.05 4.81 -26.68
C SER A 42 13.84 6.07 -25.81
N PRO A 43 14.29 7.26 -26.24
CA PRO A 43 14.38 8.46 -25.39
C PRO A 43 13.03 9.19 -25.37
N PHE A 44 12.01 8.60 -24.75
CA PHE A 44 10.72 9.25 -24.55
C PHE A 44 10.52 9.59 -23.08
N VAL A 45 10.05 10.80 -22.80
CA VAL A 45 9.52 11.13 -21.47
C VAL A 45 8.01 11.00 -21.51
N ILE A 46 7.48 10.17 -20.62
CA ILE A 46 6.04 10.00 -20.46
C ILE A 46 5.52 11.27 -19.76
N THR A 47 4.59 11.99 -20.41
CA THR A 47 4.06 13.26 -19.89
C THR A 47 2.78 13.11 -19.07
N THR A 48 2.18 11.91 -19.10
CA THR A 48 0.91 11.61 -18.44
C THR A 48 0.86 10.16 -17.95
N VAL A 49 0.21 9.95 -16.80
CA VAL A 49 0.10 8.65 -16.08
C VAL A 49 -0.51 7.52 -16.92
N LEU A 50 -1.21 7.83 -18.02
CA LEU A 50 -1.87 6.84 -18.88
C LEU A 50 -1.17 6.62 -20.24
N GLY A 51 0.05 7.14 -20.43
CA GLY A 51 0.86 6.84 -21.62
C GLY A 51 0.26 7.32 -22.95
N THR A 52 -0.80 8.12 -22.94
CA THR A 52 -1.47 8.60 -24.17
C THR A 52 -0.71 9.73 -24.86
N ARG A 53 0.31 10.31 -24.19
CA ARG A 53 1.22 11.30 -24.76
C ARG A 53 2.66 11.02 -24.33
N THR A 54 3.46 10.53 -25.26
CA THR A 54 4.93 10.53 -25.18
C THR A 54 5.45 11.86 -25.70
N PHE A 55 6.37 12.49 -24.98
CA PHE A 55 7.09 13.65 -25.50
C PHE A 55 8.33 13.17 -26.24
N ASP A 56 8.44 13.58 -27.50
CA ASP A 56 9.59 13.28 -28.35
C ASP A 56 10.75 14.20 -27.96
N LEU A 57 11.85 13.64 -27.47
CA LEU A 57 13.05 14.41 -27.13
C LEU A 57 13.69 15.10 -28.34
N GLU A 58 13.39 14.68 -29.58
CA GLU A 58 13.82 15.37 -30.80
C GLU A 58 13.10 16.71 -31.02
N SER A 59 11.98 16.95 -30.34
CA SER A 59 11.22 18.21 -30.41
C SER A 59 11.79 19.31 -29.51
N ILE A 60 12.73 18.99 -28.61
CA ILE A 60 13.47 19.98 -27.83
C ILE A 60 14.41 20.73 -28.77
N GLN A 61 14.08 21.99 -29.07
CA GLN A 61 14.92 22.83 -29.92
C GLN A 61 16.31 22.99 -29.31
N ARG A 62 17.34 22.78 -30.13
CA ARG A 62 18.76 22.78 -29.77
C ARG A 62 19.33 24.17 -29.41
N GLY A 63 18.51 25.14 -28.98
CA GLY A 63 18.91 26.55 -29.01
C GLY A 63 18.12 27.53 -28.16
N GLY A 64 17.53 27.12 -27.03
CA GLY A 64 17.20 28.07 -25.97
C GLY A 64 18.40 28.19 -25.02
N GLU A 65 18.69 29.39 -24.51
CA GLU A 65 19.73 29.60 -23.49
C GLU A 65 19.54 28.59 -22.35
N ALA A 66 20.37 27.56 -22.33
CA ALA A 66 20.32 26.51 -21.34
C ALA A 66 20.57 27.15 -19.98
N ALA A 67 19.68 26.87 -19.01
CA ALA A 67 20.05 27.04 -17.63
C ALA A 67 21.32 26.21 -17.40
N ALA A 68 22.37 26.85 -16.87
CA ALA A 68 23.65 26.20 -16.62
C ALA A 68 23.45 24.87 -15.88
N PRO A 69 24.30 23.84 -16.11
CA PRO A 69 24.23 22.59 -15.38
C PRO A 69 24.28 22.90 -13.88
N ALA A 70 23.20 22.59 -13.18
CA ALA A 70 23.03 22.96 -11.79
C ALA A 70 24.11 22.27 -10.94
N SER A 71 25.06 23.06 -10.46
CA SER A 71 25.96 22.70 -9.37
C SER A 71 25.14 22.45 -8.11
N ASP A 72 25.17 21.24 -7.53
CA ASP A 72 24.58 20.84 -6.22
C ASP A 72 23.39 21.71 -5.75
N GLY A 73 22.47 21.97 -6.68
CA GLY A 73 21.39 22.94 -6.49
C GLY A 73 20.34 22.39 -5.54
N GLU A 74 19.77 23.29 -4.75
CA GLU A 74 18.60 23.02 -3.92
C GLU A 74 17.53 22.30 -4.76
N LEU A 75 17.15 21.10 -4.34
CA LEU A 75 16.19 20.29 -5.09
C LEU A 75 14.82 20.96 -5.03
N ALA A 76 14.16 21.07 -6.18
CA ALA A 76 12.79 21.60 -6.24
C ALA A 76 11.76 20.62 -5.63
N TRP A 77 12.14 19.33 -5.51
CA TRP A 77 11.28 18.24 -5.05
C TRP A 77 11.95 17.45 -3.93
N PRO A 78 11.15 16.86 -3.01
CA PRO A 78 11.70 16.10 -1.90
C PRO A 78 12.52 14.91 -2.41
N TYR A 79 13.53 14.54 -1.63
CA TYR A 79 14.42 13.43 -1.97
C TYR A 79 13.68 12.08 -2.02
N ILE A 80 12.65 11.93 -1.18
CA ILE A 80 11.77 10.76 -1.12
C ILE A 80 10.33 11.25 -1.25
N PRO A 81 9.48 10.60 -2.06
CA PRO A 81 8.06 10.92 -2.12
C PRO A 81 7.42 10.80 -0.74
N TYR A 82 6.57 11.76 -0.37
CA TYR A 82 5.87 11.72 0.92
C TYR A 82 5.04 10.45 1.12
N ASP A 83 4.49 9.91 0.02
CA ASP A 83 3.69 8.68 0.01
C ASP A 83 4.52 7.42 0.33
N TYR A 84 5.85 7.53 0.39
CA TYR A 84 6.75 6.42 0.74
C TYR A 84 7.15 6.44 2.21
N GLU A 85 7.10 7.61 2.84
CA GLU A 85 7.42 7.80 4.25
C GLU A 85 6.52 6.95 5.16
N PRO A 86 7.00 6.54 6.35
CA PRO A 86 6.15 5.87 7.32
C PRO A 86 4.96 6.76 7.72
N PRO A 87 3.84 6.16 8.18
CA PRO A 87 2.70 6.93 8.68
C PRO A 87 3.11 7.94 9.74
N SER A 88 2.65 9.19 9.61
CA SER A 88 2.82 10.22 10.63
C SER A 88 1.89 9.98 11.81
N ALA A 89 2.18 10.61 12.96
CA ALA A 89 1.36 10.52 14.17
C ALA A 89 -0.13 10.82 13.91
N ALA A 90 -0.44 11.73 12.99
CA ALA A 90 -1.82 12.10 12.63
C ALA A 90 -2.59 10.99 11.90
N HIS A 91 -1.90 9.99 11.34
CA HIS A 91 -2.50 8.90 10.57
C HIS A 91 -2.42 7.54 11.27
N GLU A 92 -1.72 7.41 12.40
CA GLU A 92 -1.43 6.10 12.98
C GLU A 92 -2.70 5.31 13.34
N ASP A 93 -3.69 5.96 13.96
CA ASP A 93 -4.95 5.31 14.36
C ASP A 93 -5.79 4.90 13.14
N ALA A 94 -5.85 5.78 12.13
CA ALA A 94 -6.54 5.51 10.88
C ALA A 94 -5.90 4.33 10.14
N VAL A 95 -4.58 4.36 9.93
CA VAL A 95 -3.85 3.29 9.23
C VAL A 95 -3.99 1.97 9.96
N ARG A 96 -3.86 1.97 11.28
CA ARG A 96 -3.94 0.76 12.11
C ARG A 96 -5.26 0.04 11.94
N GLN A 97 -6.38 0.73 12.14
CA GLN A 97 -7.69 0.10 12.01
C GLN A 97 -8.06 -0.19 10.56
N VAL A 98 -7.80 0.72 9.62
CA VAL A 98 -8.18 0.53 8.21
C VAL A 98 -7.37 -0.60 7.57
N ALA A 99 -6.10 -0.78 7.93
CA ALA A 99 -5.32 -1.95 7.52
C ALA A 99 -5.94 -3.25 8.01
N TYR A 100 -6.29 -3.30 9.30
CA TYR A 100 -6.90 -4.46 9.91
C TYR A 100 -8.24 -4.82 9.25
N ILE A 101 -9.14 -3.84 9.12
CA ILE A 101 -10.42 -3.98 8.42
C ILE A 101 -10.20 -4.48 6.99
N GLY A 102 -9.29 -3.85 6.23
CA GLY A 102 -9.02 -4.23 4.85
C GLY A 102 -8.50 -5.67 4.70
N LEU A 103 -7.72 -6.15 5.67
CA LEU A 103 -7.25 -7.53 5.70
C LEU A 103 -8.39 -8.49 6.02
N LEU A 104 -9.23 -8.22 7.03
CA LEU A 104 -10.41 -9.03 7.34
C LEU A 104 -11.35 -9.15 6.13
N LEU A 105 -11.67 -8.03 5.49
CA LEU A 105 -12.51 -8.03 4.28
C LEU A 105 -11.89 -8.86 3.14
N LYS A 106 -10.55 -8.91 3.04
CA LYS A 106 -9.85 -9.70 2.03
C LYS A 106 -9.84 -11.19 2.36
N THR A 107 -9.60 -11.56 3.62
CA THR A 107 -9.42 -12.95 4.06
C THR A 107 -10.74 -13.72 4.14
N HIS A 108 -11.85 -13.03 4.39
CA HIS A 108 -13.20 -13.61 4.45
C HIS A 108 -14.03 -13.35 3.18
N ALA A 109 -13.36 -13.14 2.04
CA ALA A 109 -13.99 -13.07 0.73
C ALA A 109 -13.54 -14.26 -0.17
N PRO A 110 -14.46 -15.15 -0.59
CA PRO A 110 -15.90 -15.11 -0.33
C PRO A 110 -16.22 -15.45 1.13
N LEU A 111 -17.41 -15.06 1.58
CA LEU A 111 -17.91 -15.38 2.92
C LEU A 111 -18.07 -16.91 3.07
N HIS A 112 -17.56 -17.47 4.17
CA HIS A 112 -17.74 -18.87 4.53
C HIS A 112 -19.02 -19.07 5.35
N GLU A 113 -19.57 -20.29 5.41
CA GLU A 113 -20.83 -20.59 6.12
C GLU A 113 -20.80 -20.26 7.62
N GLN A 114 -19.59 -20.23 8.21
CA GLN A 114 -19.37 -19.97 9.63
C GLN A 114 -18.99 -18.52 9.93
N ASP A 115 -18.79 -17.71 8.88
CA ASP A 115 -18.48 -16.29 9.04
C ASP A 115 -19.74 -15.51 9.37
N ASP A 116 -19.59 -14.48 10.18
CA ASP A 116 -20.63 -13.51 10.50
C ASP A 116 -20.78 -12.46 9.36
N PRO A 117 -21.83 -12.54 8.51
CA PRO A 117 -22.05 -11.56 7.44
C PRO A 117 -22.37 -10.16 7.97
N GLU A 118 -22.98 -10.07 9.16
CA GLU A 118 -23.32 -8.81 9.81
C GLU A 118 -22.03 -8.09 10.25
N LEU A 119 -21.05 -8.84 10.76
CA LEU A 119 -19.72 -8.28 11.05
C LEU A 119 -19.06 -7.70 9.79
N LEU A 120 -19.03 -8.41 8.66
CA LEU A 120 -18.48 -7.83 7.41
C LEU A 120 -19.25 -6.57 6.97
N SER A 121 -20.56 -6.55 7.16
CA SER A 121 -21.39 -5.38 6.89
C SER A 121 -21.02 -4.18 7.77
N LEU A 122 -20.74 -4.42 9.06
CA LEU A 122 -20.26 -3.42 10.03
C LEU A 122 -18.84 -2.91 9.71
N LEU A 123 -17.93 -3.82 9.36
CA LEU A 123 -16.57 -3.48 8.92
C LEU A 123 -16.60 -2.56 7.69
N LEU A 124 -17.44 -2.91 6.70
CA LEU A 124 -17.63 -2.07 5.51
C LEU A 124 -18.29 -0.73 5.87
N ARG A 125 -19.27 -0.74 6.78
CA ARG A 125 -19.96 0.47 7.25
C ARG A 125 -19.01 1.45 7.93
N SER A 126 -18.05 0.95 8.71
CA SER A 126 -16.97 1.76 9.29
C SER A 126 -16.25 2.52 8.17
N LEU A 127 -15.76 1.83 7.13
CA LEU A 127 -15.08 2.48 6.00
C LEU A 127 -15.96 3.50 5.24
N GLU A 128 -17.27 3.25 5.13
CA GLU A 128 -18.21 4.13 4.44
C GLU A 128 -18.50 5.45 5.19
N THR A 129 -18.30 5.45 6.51
CA THR A 129 -18.70 6.57 7.41
C THR A 129 -17.51 7.32 8.00
N ARG A 130 -16.32 6.72 8.01
CA ARG A 130 -15.08 7.32 8.54
C ARG A 130 -14.73 8.65 7.90
N ARG A 131 -14.28 9.59 8.74
CA ARG A 131 -13.91 10.98 8.38
C ARG A 131 -12.41 11.22 8.36
N ASP A 132 -11.64 10.27 8.88
CA ASP A 132 -10.18 10.31 9.01
C ASP A 132 -9.46 9.64 7.82
N LEU A 133 -10.20 9.25 6.78
CA LEU A 133 -9.64 8.67 5.57
C LEU A 133 -8.99 9.73 4.70
N THR A 134 -7.73 9.51 4.37
CA THR A 134 -6.97 10.32 3.43
C THR A 134 -6.33 9.46 2.34
N ARG A 135 -5.83 10.07 1.26
CA ARG A 135 -5.08 9.37 0.20
C ARG A 135 -3.94 8.55 0.80
N ARG A 136 -3.18 9.12 1.73
CA ARG A 136 -2.09 8.39 2.38
C ARG A 136 -2.60 7.20 3.19
N VAL A 137 -3.68 7.35 3.97
CA VAL A 137 -4.26 6.22 4.72
C VAL A 137 -4.63 5.06 3.78
N LEU A 138 -5.27 5.35 2.64
CA LEU A 138 -5.63 4.30 1.67
C LEU A 138 -4.38 3.66 1.03
N GLN A 139 -3.36 4.45 0.69
CA GLN A 139 -2.09 3.95 0.15
C GLN A 139 -1.27 3.12 1.16
N TYR A 140 -1.33 3.47 2.45
CA TYR A 140 -0.64 2.72 3.52
C TYR A 140 -1.25 1.34 3.72
N THR A 141 -2.57 1.26 3.68
CA THR A 141 -3.34 0.09 4.10
C THR A 141 -3.67 -0.86 2.95
N VAL A 142 -3.74 -0.32 1.71
CA VAL A 142 -4.16 -1.06 0.51
C VAL A 142 -5.53 -1.74 0.69
N VAL A 143 -6.40 -1.11 1.50
CA VAL A 143 -7.76 -1.58 1.85
C VAL A 143 -8.63 -1.86 0.62
N GLU A 144 -8.36 -1.18 -0.49
CA GLU A 144 -9.00 -1.42 -1.79
C GLU A 144 -8.91 -2.88 -2.26
N ARG A 145 -7.86 -3.62 -1.87
CA ARG A 145 -7.75 -5.06 -2.18
C ARG A 145 -8.84 -5.87 -1.49
N GLY A 146 -9.18 -5.52 -0.25
CA GLY A 146 -10.30 -6.11 0.50
C GLY A 146 -11.63 -5.77 -0.15
N LEU A 147 -11.87 -4.50 -0.47
CA LEU A 147 -13.09 -4.07 -1.15
C LEU A 147 -13.28 -4.77 -2.51
N LYS A 148 -12.20 -4.87 -3.30
CA LYS A 148 -12.22 -5.58 -4.59
C LYS A 148 -12.45 -7.08 -4.43
N ALA A 149 -11.96 -7.68 -3.35
CA ALA A 149 -12.23 -9.09 -3.06
C ALA A 149 -13.72 -9.26 -2.73
N LEU A 150 -14.28 -8.42 -1.86
CA LEU A 150 -15.69 -8.43 -1.48
C LEU A 150 -16.60 -8.22 -2.69
N SER A 151 -16.34 -7.18 -3.51
CA SER A 151 -17.13 -6.85 -4.69
C SER A 151 -17.16 -7.97 -5.74
N LYS A 152 -16.08 -8.74 -5.85
CA LYS A 152 -15.94 -9.78 -6.88
C LYS A 152 -16.41 -11.15 -6.42
N LYS A 153 -16.20 -11.47 -5.14
CA LYS A 153 -16.38 -12.84 -4.63
C LYS A 153 -17.67 -13.02 -3.84
N CYS A 154 -18.30 -11.94 -3.39
CA CYS A 154 -19.53 -12.01 -2.58
C CYS A 154 -20.81 -11.69 -3.37
N GLY A 155 -20.73 -11.48 -4.69
CA GLY A 155 -21.88 -11.09 -5.52
C GLY A 155 -22.99 -12.15 -5.59
N ASP A 156 -22.62 -13.44 -5.56
CA ASP A 156 -23.56 -14.56 -5.69
C ASP A 156 -23.79 -15.31 -4.37
N VAL A 157 -23.29 -14.79 -3.24
CA VAL A 157 -23.41 -15.42 -1.93
C VAL A 157 -24.67 -14.89 -1.23
N PRO A 158 -25.70 -15.72 -0.95
CA PRO A 158 -26.99 -15.24 -0.43
C PRO A 158 -26.87 -14.40 0.85
N ALA A 159 -26.09 -14.88 1.83
CA ALA A 159 -25.86 -14.15 3.09
C ALA A 159 -25.15 -12.80 2.88
N ALA A 160 -24.33 -12.67 1.83
CA ALA A 160 -23.69 -11.40 1.50
C ALA A 160 -24.60 -10.46 0.69
N GLN A 161 -25.54 -11.01 -0.07
CA GLN A 161 -26.55 -10.25 -0.81
C GLN A 161 -27.54 -9.57 0.14
N GLU A 162 -27.90 -10.20 1.26
CA GLU A 162 -28.77 -9.61 2.29
C GLU A 162 -28.26 -8.25 2.81
N PHE A 163 -26.93 -8.08 2.87
CA PHE A 163 -26.27 -6.85 3.31
C PHE A 163 -25.69 -5.99 2.18
N ASP A 164 -26.00 -6.32 0.92
CA ASP A 164 -25.51 -5.65 -0.28
C ASP A 164 -23.96 -5.50 -0.33
N LEU A 165 -23.21 -6.43 0.25
CA LEU A 165 -21.76 -6.27 0.49
C LEU A 165 -20.99 -5.96 -0.80
N ALA A 166 -21.32 -6.67 -1.89
CA ALA A 166 -20.62 -6.49 -3.15
C ALA A 166 -20.90 -5.12 -3.81
N ALA A 167 -22.17 -4.69 -3.79
CA ALA A 167 -22.60 -3.42 -4.37
C ALA A 167 -22.03 -2.24 -3.58
N ARG A 168 -22.07 -2.32 -2.24
CA ARG A 168 -21.51 -1.32 -1.33
C ARG A 168 -20.00 -1.18 -1.49
N ALA A 169 -19.26 -2.28 -1.52
CA ALA A 169 -17.81 -2.25 -1.74
C ALA A 169 -17.44 -1.63 -3.10
N GLN A 170 -18.23 -1.91 -4.15
CA GLN A 170 -18.05 -1.30 -5.45
C GLN A 170 -18.34 0.21 -5.43
N ALA A 171 -19.41 0.63 -4.76
CA ALA A 171 -19.77 2.04 -4.62
C ALA A 171 -18.68 2.82 -3.85
N LEU A 172 -18.16 2.26 -2.76
CA LEU A 172 -17.08 2.86 -1.97
C LEU A 172 -15.78 2.99 -2.79
N THR A 173 -15.42 1.93 -3.52
CA THR A 173 -14.23 1.97 -4.40
C THR A 173 -14.37 3.04 -5.48
N ARG A 174 -15.55 3.16 -6.10
CA ARG A 174 -15.82 4.21 -7.10
C ARG A 174 -15.76 5.60 -6.49
N HIS A 175 -16.31 5.78 -5.29
CA HIS A 175 -16.29 7.05 -4.58
C HIS A 175 -14.87 7.55 -4.31
N TRP A 176 -13.96 6.68 -3.87
CA TRP A 176 -12.54 7.05 -3.70
C TRP A 176 -11.85 7.31 -5.05
N TYR A 177 -12.09 6.45 -6.04
CA TYR A 177 -11.51 6.60 -7.37
C TYR A 177 -11.92 7.92 -8.07
N ASP A 178 -13.20 8.30 -8.00
CA ASP A 178 -13.71 9.52 -8.62
C ASP A 178 -13.09 10.78 -7.99
N ARG A 179 -12.70 10.70 -6.71
CA ARG A 179 -11.96 11.76 -6.00
C ARG A 179 -10.51 11.84 -6.45
N ASP A 180 -9.89 10.72 -6.80
CA ASP A 180 -8.53 10.68 -7.36
C ASP A 180 -8.49 11.07 -8.85
N ARG A 181 -9.61 10.94 -9.56
CA ARG A 181 -9.74 11.24 -10.99
C ARG A 181 -9.74 12.71 -11.37
N SER A 182 -9.24 13.58 -10.51
CA SER A 182 -8.98 14.96 -10.89
C SER A 182 -7.99 15.00 -12.05
N ASP A 183 -8.41 15.53 -13.20
CA ASP A 183 -7.53 15.81 -14.34
C ASP A 183 -6.53 16.93 -14.05
N ASP A 184 -6.65 17.57 -12.88
CA ASP A 184 -5.67 18.50 -12.35
C ASP A 184 -4.43 17.74 -11.84
N PRO A 185 -3.29 17.82 -12.55
CA PRO A 185 -2.03 17.22 -12.13
C PRO A 185 -1.56 17.81 -10.79
N ASN A 186 -1.90 19.07 -10.49
CA ASN A 186 -1.62 19.69 -9.20
C ASN A 186 -2.43 19.06 -8.06
N LYS A 187 -3.45 18.24 -8.34
CA LYS A 187 -4.18 17.44 -7.32
C LYS A 187 -3.74 15.97 -7.32
N LYS A 188 -3.11 15.48 -8.38
CA LYS A 188 -2.50 14.14 -8.37
C LYS A 188 -1.19 14.15 -7.60
N ASP A 189 -0.45 15.25 -7.74
CA ASP A 189 0.84 15.45 -7.11
C ASP A 189 0.87 16.71 -6.22
N ALA A 190 -0.29 17.25 -5.84
CA ALA A 190 -0.36 18.16 -4.69
C ALA A 190 0.36 17.44 -3.57
N THR A 191 1.48 17.98 -3.15
CA THR A 191 2.34 17.49 -2.07
C THR A 191 1.61 17.29 -0.73
N GLY A 192 0.32 17.62 -0.67
CA GLY A 192 -0.58 17.44 0.46
C GLY A 192 -1.42 16.17 0.37
N ASP A 193 -1.67 15.59 1.53
CA ASP A 193 -2.60 14.50 1.69
C ASP A 193 -4.04 14.96 1.40
N ILE A 194 -4.81 14.15 0.66
CA ILE A 194 -6.17 14.49 0.24
C ILE A 194 -7.17 13.82 1.17
N PRO A 195 -8.03 14.58 1.88
CA PRO A 195 -9.09 13.99 2.68
C PRO A 195 -10.21 13.43 1.79
N TYR A 196 -10.67 12.21 2.08
CA TYR A 196 -11.88 11.67 1.47
C TYR A 196 -13.06 11.93 2.40
N ALA A 197 -14.07 12.63 1.88
CA ALA A 197 -15.34 12.75 2.58
C ALA A 197 -15.98 11.36 2.73
N PRO A 198 -16.71 11.08 3.83
CA PRO A 198 -17.49 9.85 3.98
C PRO A 198 -18.44 9.65 2.80
N LEU A 199 -18.61 8.40 2.37
CA LEU A 199 -19.64 8.06 1.40
C LEU A 199 -21.03 8.29 2.00
N ILE A 200 -21.18 7.96 3.29
CA ILE A 200 -22.42 8.08 4.03
C ILE A 200 -22.27 9.18 5.07
N LYS A 201 -22.98 10.30 4.87
CA LYS A 201 -22.82 11.53 5.67
C LYS A 201 -23.50 11.47 7.04
N THR A 202 -24.56 10.68 7.16
CA THR A 202 -25.33 10.46 8.40
C THR A 202 -25.37 8.96 8.66
N PRO A 203 -24.87 8.46 9.80
CA PRO A 203 -25.15 7.09 10.19
C PRO A 203 -26.68 6.97 10.27
N SER A 204 -27.25 6.06 9.49
CA SER A 204 -28.69 5.81 9.49
C SER A 204 -29.03 5.20 10.84
N THR A 205 -29.98 5.78 11.56
CA THR A 205 -30.54 5.33 12.84
C THR A 205 -31.29 3.99 12.76
N ALA A 206 -31.08 3.20 11.71
CA ALA A 206 -31.91 2.04 11.35
C ALA A 206 -31.21 0.69 11.46
N ALA A 207 -30.00 0.62 12.01
CA ALA A 207 -29.36 -0.67 12.31
C ALA A 207 -28.56 -0.59 13.62
N ILE A 208 -29.12 -1.23 14.64
CA ILE A 208 -28.50 -1.70 15.88
C ILE A 208 -28.10 -0.58 16.86
N ASP A 209 -28.80 -0.55 18.00
CA ASP A 209 -28.59 0.30 19.17
C ASP A 209 -27.13 0.33 19.64
N LYS A 210 -26.30 1.18 19.04
CA LYS A 210 -24.99 1.60 19.57
C LYS A 210 -24.87 3.13 19.48
N PRO A 211 -24.28 3.77 20.50
CA PRO A 211 -24.39 5.20 20.72
C PRO A 211 -23.85 6.02 19.54
N ASP A 212 -24.65 7.03 19.17
CA ASP A 212 -24.57 7.99 18.06
C ASP A 212 -23.28 8.86 17.98
N ASP A 213 -22.17 8.48 18.63
CA ASP A 213 -21.00 9.36 18.80
C ASP A 213 -19.72 8.90 18.09
N ASP A 214 -19.67 7.69 17.50
CA ASP A 214 -18.44 7.22 16.85
C ASP A 214 -18.33 7.76 15.41
N ASP A 215 -17.22 8.42 15.13
CA ASP A 215 -16.74 8.99 13.86
C ASP A 215 -16.55 7.98 12.70
N GLY A 216 -17.18 6.82 12.80
CA GLY A 216 -16.99 5.65 11.95
C GLY A 216 -15.93 4.68 12.48
N THR A 217 -15.25 5.00 13.58
CA THR A 217 -14.24 4.13 14.22
C THR A 217 -14.88 2.96 14.96
N LEU A 218 -14.28 1.77 14.86
CA LEU A 218 -14.75 0.58 15.55
C LEU A 218 -14.05 0.42 16.89
N ARG A 219 -14.81 0.06 17.92
CA ARG A 219 -14.26 -0.38 19.21
C ARG A 219 -13.87 -1.85 19.13
N LEU A 220 -12.59 -2.09 18.89
CA LEU A 220 -12.02 -3.43 18.75
C LEU A 220 -11.92 -4.12 20.13
N SER A 221 -12.03 -5.45 20.13
CA SER A 221 -11.65 -6.27 21.29
C SER A 221 -10.15 -6.12 21.59
N GLU A 222 -9.69 -6.51 22.78
CA GLU A 222 -8.25 -6.45 23.12
C GLU A 222 -7.38 -7.29 22.16
N SER A 223 -7.88 -8.47 21.75
CA SER A 223 -7.19 -9.34 20.80
C SER A 223 -7.11 -8.69 19.42
N ALA A 224 -8.23 -8.16 18.92
CA ALA A 224 -8.28 -7.49 17.62
C ALA A 224 -7.43 -6.20 17.60
N GLN A 225 -7.38 -5.49 18.72
CA GLN A 225 -6.50 -4.33 18.89
C GLN A 225 -5.02 -4.73 18.81
N SER A 226 -4.63 -5.83 19.47
CA SER A 226 -3.26 -6.37 19.39
C SER A 226 -2.89 -6.78 17.96
N ASP A 227 -3.80 -7.43 17.22
CA ASP A 227 -3.56 -7.79 15.82
C ASP A 227 -3.40 -6.55 14.94
N ALA A 228 -4.28 -5.55 15.13
CA ALA A 228 -4.22 -4.29 14.41
C ALA A 228 -2.90 -3.54 14.69
N ASP A 229 -2.43 -3.53 15.94
CA ASP A 229 -1.14 -2.96 16.34
C ASP A 229 0.03 -3.69 15.68
N ALA A 230 -0.01 -5.03 15.62
CA ALA A 230 1.03 -5.83 14.97
C ALA A 230 1.08 -5.62 13.44
N ILE A 231 -0.08 -5.51 12.78
CA ILE A 231 -0.18 -5.17 11.35
C ILE A 231 0.34 -3.76 11.09
N PHE A 232 -0.07 -2.78 11.90
CA PHE A 232 0.40 -1.41 11.80
C PHE A 232 1.92 -1.31 11.94
N LYS A 233 2.47 -2.00 12.94
CA LYS A 233 3.91 -2.10 13.17
C LYS A 233 4.64 -2.64 11.93
N ALA A 234 4.12 -3.70 11.32
CA ALA A 234 4.70 -4.26 10.09
C ALA A 234 4.70 -3.24 8.94
N ILE A 235 3.60 -2.51 8.72
CA ILE A 235 3.49 -1.46 7.70
C ILE A 235 4.52 -0.35 7.93
N LYS A 236 4.62 0.13 9.19
CA LYS A 236 5.57 1.18 9.57
C LYS A 236 7.01 0.74 9.34
N MET A 237 7.39 -0.44 9.82
CA MET A 237 8.75 -0.98 9.67
C MET A 237 9.12 -1.27 8.22
N GLU A 238 8.19 -1.77 7.39
CA GLU A 238 8.43 -1.99 5.96
C GLU A 238 8.76 -0.67 5.23
N ARG A 239 8.05 0.40 5.58
CA ARG A 239 8.29 1.74 5.04
C ARG A 239 9.57 2.37 5.56
N GLU A 240 9.87 2.23 6.84
CA GLU A 240 11.16 2.66 7.41
C GLU A 240 12.34 1.95 6.73
N HIS A 241 12.25 0.63 6.54
CA HIS A 241 13.26 -0.18 5.87
C HIS A 241 13.46 0.28 4.41
N ALA A 242 12.38 0.42 3.64
CA ALA A 242 12.47 0.89 2.26
C ALA A 242 12.99 2.34 2.18
N CYS A 243 12.54 3.23 3.06
CA CYS A 243 13.04 4.60 3.12
C CYS A 243 14.54 4.67 3.41
N SER A 244 15.07 3.79 4.27
CA SER A 244 16.51 3.74 4.52
C SER A 244 17.32 3.45 3.26
N TYR A 245 16.80 2.58 2.38
CA TYR A 245 17.39 2.34 1.06
C TYR A 245 17.25 3.58 0.18
N PHE A 246 16.06 4.16 0.12
CA PHE A 246 15.74 5.29 -0.75
C PHE A 246 16.49 6.57 -0.40
N ARG A 247 16.91 6.76 0.86
CA ARG A 247 17.82 7.85 1.26
C ARG A 247 19.17 7.79 0.56
N LEU A 248 19.66 6.59 0.27
CA LEU A 248 20.93 6.36 -0.39
C LEU A 248 20.77 6.14 -1.90
N HIS A 249 19.62 5.60 -2.31
CA HIS A 249 19.30 5.24 -3.69
C HIS A 249 17.97 5.86 -4.06
N ARG A 250 18.01 7.10 -4.56
CA ARG A 250 16.79 7.86 -4.85
C ARG A 250 15.82 7.04 -5.73
N PRO A 251 14.53 6.96 -5.36
CA PRO A 251 13.51 6.36 -6.23
C PRO A 251 13.51 7.04 -7.59
N LYS A 252 13.46 6.25 -8.66
CA LYS A 252 13.39 6.81 -10.02
C LYS A 252 11.91 7.09 -10.36
N PRO A 253 11.55 8.33 -10.73
CA PRO A 253 10.21 8.61 -11.24
C PRO A 253 9.98 7.83 -12.52
N MET A 254 8.76 7.35 -12.73
CA MET A 254 8.37 6.74 -14.01
C MET A 254 8.20 7.78 -15.12
N ALA A 255 7.85 9.00 -14.73
CA ALA A 255 7.42 10.05 -15.62
C ALA A 255 7.61 11.41 -14.95
N TRP A 256 7.48 12.46 -15.76
CA TRP A 256 7.53 13.84 -15.29
C TRP A 256 6.41 14.64 -15.94
N HIS A 257 5.67 15.37 -15.11
CA HIS A 257 4.56 16.17 -15.56
C HIS A 257 4.95 17.65 -15.69
N PRO A 258 4.86 18.27 -16.87
CA PRO A 258 5.13 19.70 -17.01
C PRO A 258 4.00 20.53 -16.37
N GLN A 259 4.32 21.45 -15.48
CA GLN A 259 3.34 22.38 -14.88
C GLN A 259 2.78 23.39 -15.91
N THR A 260 3.55 23.68 -16.95
CA THR A 260 3.16 24.59 -18.04
C THR A 260 3.49 23.98 -19.39
N ALA A 261 2.75 24.37 -20.44
CA ALA A 261 2.98 23.86 -21.80
C ALA A 261 4.40 24.18 -22.31
N SER A 262 4.98 25.30 -21.88
CA SER A 262 6.32 25.77 -22.25
C SER A 262 7.44 25.20 -21.37
N ALA A 263 7.13 24.35 -20.38
CA ALA A 263 8.16 23.81 -19.48
C ALA A 263 9.26 23.07 -20.24
N TRP A 264 8.89 22.34 -21.31
CA TRP A 264 9.82 21.59 -22.16
C TRP A 264 10.83 22.45 -22.91
N GLU A 265 10.54 23.73 -23.16
CA GLU A 265 11.45 24.66 -23.84
C GLU A 265 12.66 25.01 -22.98
N LYS A 266 12.55 24.83 -21.66
CA LYS A 266 13.59 25.15 -20.67
C LYS A 266 14.45 23.94 -20.28
N VAL A 267 14.11 22.74 -20.76
CA VAL A 267 14.79 21.50 -20.37
C VAL A 267 16.02 21.30 -21.22
N ASP A 268 17.17 21.15 -20.59
CA ASP A 268 18.35 20.65 -21.27
C ASP A 268 18.13 19.20 -21.73
N ARG A 269 18.44 18.94 -23.01
CA ARG A 269 18.22 17.64 -23.63
C ARG A 269 19.04 16.53 -22.96
N GLU A 270 20.22 16.84 -22.43
CA GLU A 270 21.03 15.86 -21.67
C GLU A 270 20.40 15.56 -20.31
N ALA A 271 19.90 16.57 -19.59
CA ALA A 271 19.13 16.39 -18.36
C ALA A 271 17.84 15.56 -18.59
N ALA A 272 17.14 15.79 -19.70
CA ALA A 272 15.97 14.99 -20.09
C ALA A 272 16.34 13.53 -20.39
N ALA A 273 17.45 13.30 -21.10
CA ALA A 273 17.92 11.96 -21.46
C ALA A 273 18.37 11.13 -20.25
N THR A 274 18.89 11.79 -19.19
CA THR A 274 19.26 11.12 -17.93
C THR A 274 18.07 10.88 -17.00
N GLY A 275 16.90 11.49 -17.27
CA GLY A 275 15.69 11.38 -16.46
C GLY A 275 15.77 12.12 -15.11
N SER A 276 16.80 12.95 -14.90
CA SER A 276 17.04 13.68 -13.66
C SER A 276 16.57 15.13 -13.75
N MET A 277 15.26 15.36 -13.63
CA MET A 277 14.66 16.70 -13.71
C MET A 277 14.30 17.29 -12.32
N TYR A 278 14.92 16.76 -11.26
CA TYR A 278 14.66 17.11 -9.87
C TYR A 278 14.96 18.56 -9.46
N HIS A 279 15.82 19.22 -10.24
CA HIS A 279 16.20 20.61 -10.05
C HIS A 279 15.25 21.57 -10.80
N LEU A 280 14.33 21.04 -11.62
CA LEU A 280 13.41 21.84 -12.41
C LEU A 280 12.07 21.98 -11.66
N PRO A 281 11.74 23.17 -11.14
CA PRO A 281 10.46 23.38 -10.44
C PRO A 281 9.25 23.31 -11.37
N ASP A 282 9.46 23.53 -12.67
CA ASP A 282 8.41 23.48 -13.70
C ASP A 282 7.94 22.04 -14.03
N PHE A 283 8.57 21.01 -13.44
CA PHE A 283 8.23 19.60 -13.68
C PHE A 283 7.93 18.89 -12.38
N ILE A 284 6.81 18.17 -12.32
CA ILE A 284 6.43 17.36 -11.16
C ILE A 284 6.83 15.90 -11.39
N PRO A 285 7.59 15.25 -10.48
CA PRO A 285 7.94 13.84 -10.63
C PRO A 285 6.72 12.95 -10.37
N ILE A 286 6.49 12.00 -11.27
CA ILE A 286 5.45 10.96 -11.12
C ILE A 286 6.11 9.65 -10.73
N TYR A 287 5.80 9.18 -9.52
CA TYR A 287 6.36 7.95 -8.96
C TYR A 287 5.46 6.73 -9.14
N MET A 288 6.05 5.54 -8.98
CA MET A 288 5.27 4.33 -8.78
C MET A 288 4.54 4.37 -7.44
N GLY A 289 3.51 3.56 -7.27
CA GLY A 289 3.00 3.27 -5.93
C GLY A 289 4.11 2.61 -5.09
N PHE A 290 4.13 2.89 -3.78
CA PHE A 290 5.14 2.37 -2.85
C PHE A 290 5.40 0.87 -3.03
N GLY A 291 4.35 0.04 -3.14
CA GLY A 291 4.50 -1.41 -3.26
C GLY A 291 5.18 -1.92 -4.53
N LEU A 292 5.22 -1.11 -5.60
CA LEU A 292 6.01 -1.43 -6.79
C LEU A 292 7.45 -0.92 -6.64
N GLN A 293 7.62 0.31 -6.15
CA GLN A 293 8.96 0.86 -5.95
C GLN A 293 9.76 0.09 -4.89
N SER A 294 9.12 -0.42 -3.85
CA SER A 294 9.77 -1.19 -2.81
C SER A 294 10.38 -2.49 -3.32
N MET A 295 10.02 -2.95 -4.54
CA MET A 295 10.68 -4.07 -5.20
C MET A 295 12.12 -3.75 -5.64
N ASP A 296 12.47 -2.47 -5.79
CA ASP A 296 13.84 -2.05 -6.08
C ASP A 296 14.76 -2.18 -4.85
N VAL A 297 14.20 -2.30 -3.65
CA VAL A 297 14.96 -2.50 -2.42
C VAL A 297 15.52 -3.93 -2.45
N PRO A 298 16.85 -4.12 -2.49
CA PRO A 298 17.42 -5.46 -2.54
C PRO A 298 17.00 -6.31 -1.33
N PHE A 299 16.74 -7.60 -1.53
CA PHE A 299 16.47 -8.51 -0.42
C PHE A 299 17.59 -8.58 0.63
N THR A 300 18.83 -8.25 0.21
CA THR A 300 20.01 -8.19 1.07
C THR A 300 20.18 -6.83 1.77
N TRP A 301 19.32 -5.85 1.48
CA TRP A 301 19.40 -4.53 2.09
C TRP A 301 19.17 -4.61 3.60
N ARG A 302 20.13 -4.07 4.36
CA ARG A 302 20.02 -3.87 5.80
C ARG A 302 19.97 -2.38 6.06
N ASN A 303 18.99 -1.95 6.84
CA ASN A 303 18.92 -0.57 7.29
C ASN A 303 20.17 -0.30 8.16
N PRO A 304 21.03 0.67 7.80
CA PRO A 304 22.26 0.95 8.54
C PRO A 304 22.00 1.46 9.97
N ASP A 305 20.81 2.00 10.23
CA ASP A 305 20.41 2.54 11.53
C ASP A 305 19.82 1.46 12.46
N TRP A 306 19.69 0.22 12.00
CA TRP A 306 19.09 -0.88 12.77
C TRP A 306 20.15 -1.82 13.33
N ASP A 307 19.99 -2.16 14.60
CA ASP A 307 20.71 -3.27 15.23
C ASP A 307 20.05 -4.61 14.90
N GLU A 308 20.68 -5.71 15.31
CA GLU A 308 20.17 -7.06 15.01
C GLU A 308 18.79 -7.31 15.67
N ALA A 309 18.55 -6.75 16.86
CA ALA A 309 17.25 -6.87 17.54
C ALA A 309 16.12 -6.23 16.72
N ARG A 310 16.34 -5.04 16.14
CA ARG A 310 15.36 -4.39 15.28
C ARG A 310 15.18 -5.07 13.93
N VAL A 311 16.23 -5.71 13.41
CA VAL A 311 16.15 -6.56 12.21
C VAL A 311 15.28 -7.80 12.48
N GLU A 312 15.47 -8.47 13.61
CA GLU A 312 14.63 -9.60 14.04
C GLU A 312 13.17 -9.19 14.24
N GLU A 313 12.95 -8.04 14.90
CA GLU A 313 11.62 -7.45 15.09
C GLU A 313 10.92 -7.17 13.75
N TYR A 314 11.64 -6.63 12.76
CA TYR A 314 11.12 -6.42 11.41
C TYR A 314 10.74 -7.72 10.73
N ALA A 315 11.61 -8.74 10.82
CA ALA A 315 11.35 -10.05 10.24
C ALA A 315 10.10 -10.69 10.84
N ALA A 316 9.95 -10.62 12.17
CA ALA A 316 8.78 -11.10 12.89
C ALA A 316 7.49 -10.34 12.51
N ALA A 317 7.54 -9.01 12.46
CA ALA A 317 6.38 -8.19 12.08
C ALA A 317 5.92 -8.48 10.64
N LYS A 318 6.87 -8.60 9.71
CA LYS A 318 6.60 -8.95 8.31
C LYS A 318 6.00 -10.35 8.18
N GLU A 319 6.53 -11.31 8.92
CA GLU A 319 6.01 -12.67 8.93
C GLU A 319 4.60 -12.75 9.52
N PHE A 320 4.32 -12.04 10.62
CA PHE A 320 2.98 -11.94 11.19
C PHE A 320 1.97 -11.40 10.17
N LYS A 321 2.27 -10.26 9.53
CA LYS A 321 1.41 -9.68 8.50
C LYS A 321 1.22 -10.64 7.32
N ARG A 322 2.29 -11.34 6.87
CA ARG A 322 2.22 -12.33 5.80
C ARG A 322 1.33 -13.51 6.17
N GLN A 323 1.47 -14.02 7.39
CA GLN A 323 0.64 -15.11 7.91
C GLN A 323 -0.81 -14.67 7.88
N PHE A 324 -1.16 -13.55 8.51
CA PHE A 324 -2.51 -12.98 8.52
C PHE A 324 -3.10 -12.83 7.12
N GLU A 325 -2.32 -12.29 6.17
CA GLU A 325 -2.74 -12.14 4.77
C GLU A 325 -3.01 -13.46 4.05
N SER A 326 -2.40 -14.56 4.50
CA SER A 326 -2.50 -15.89 3.90
C SER A 326 -3.60 -16.76 4.52
N THR A 327 -4.17 -16.36 5.65
CA THR A 327 -5.12 -17.11 6.51
C THR A 327 -6.52 -17.31 5.91
N THR A 328 -6.69 -17.16 4.59
CA THR A 328 -7.99 -17.19 3.89
C THR A 328 -8.83 -18.40 4.32
N GLY A 329 -9.97 -18.15 4.97
CA GLY A 329 -10.94 -19.18 5.38
C GLY A 329 -10.49 -20.18 6.43
N SER A 330 -9.42 -19.91 7.19
CA SER A 330 -8.90 -20.87 8.17
C SER A 330 -9.41 -20.68 9.60
N TYR A 331 -10.15 -19.60 9.86
CA TYR A 331 -10.91 -19.40 11.10
C TYR A 331 -12.26 -18.71 10.78
N PRO A 332 -13.32 -18.99 11.55
CA PRO A 332 -14.61 -18.31 11.39
C PRO A 332 -14.50 -16.86 11.87
N LEU A 333 -15.03 -15.92 11.09
CA LEU A 333 -15.14 -14.52 11.51
C LEU A 333 -16.32 -14.35 12.47
N ARG A 334 -16.07 -13.92 13.71
CA ARG A 334 -17.11 -13.74 14.73
C ARG A 334 -17.07 -12.36 15.38
N SER A 335 -18.25 -11.80 15.63
CA SER A 335 -18.39 -10.48 16.24
C SER A 335 -17.72 -10.38 17.61
N GLU A 336 -17.79 -11.42 18.45
CA GLU A 336 -17.20 -11.43 19.80
C GLU A 336 -15.66 -11.40 19.82
N ASP A 337 -15.02 -11.88 18.75
CA ASP A 337 -13.56 -11.90 18.64
C ASP A 337 -13.02 -10.55 18.17
N ILE A 338 -13.83 -9.78 17.43
CA ILE A 338 -13.41 -8.54 16.75
C ILE A 338 -13.88 -7.29 17.49
N LEU A 339 -15.13 -7.29 17.96
CA LEU A 339 -15.76 -6.13 18.57
C LEU A 339 -15.70 -6.24 20.09
N GLN A 340 -15.51 -5.10 20.76
CA GLN A 340 -15.62 -5.04 22.21
C GLN A 340 -17.07 -5.39 22.62
N SER A 341 -17.22 -6.41 23.48
CA SER A 341 -18.50 -6.73 24.11
C SER A 341 -18.89 -5.62 25.08
N SER A 342 -20.12 -5.12 24.93
CA SER A 342 -20.71 -4.06 25.76
C SER A 342 -21.09 -4.55 27.15
#